data_AF-A0A8K0J006-F1
#
_entry.id   AF-A0A8K0J006-F1
#
_cell.length_a   1.000
_cell.length_b   1.000
_cell.length_c   1.000
_cell.angle_alpha   90.00
_cell.angle_beta   90.00
_cell.angle_gamma   90.00
#
_symmetry.space_group_name_H-M   'P 1'
#
loop_
_entity.id
_entity.type
_entity.pdbx_description
1 polymer ?
#
loop_
_entity_poly.entity_id
_entity_poly.type
_entity_poly.pdbx_seq_one_letter_code
_entity_poly.pdbx_strand_id
1 'polypeptide(L)'
;MRFPDMVAGRVTRTSIRQAINFGITADQIISYMAAHAHEQMHRTAAATNKPILPPTVVDQIRLWQLENERMKTTGGFLFRDFDDHKEFADTARFAEEIGVLATKINGAHLEEGPSRRLTSCAASWSVETGRLDWWNCPWYLKRST
;
A
#
# COMPACT_ATOMS: atom_id res chain seq x y z
N MET A 1 25.02 22.23 -25.74
CA MET A 1 24.00 23.29 -25.90
C MET A 1 23.09 23.28 -24.68
N ARG A 2 23.20 24.28 -23.80
CA ARG A 2 22.17 24.58 -22.80
C ARG A 2 21.63 25.95 -23.20
N PHE A 3 20.35 25.99 -23.59
CA PHE A 3 19.66 27.26 -23.78
C PHE A 3 19.30 27.79 -22.39
N PRO A 4 19.51 29.09 -22.09
CA PRO A 4 19.12 29.67 -20.80
C PRO A 4 17.62 29.49 -20.58
N ASP A 5 17.24 29.11 -19.37
CA ASP A 5 15.86 28.86 -18.90
C ASP A 5 15.06 27.76 -19.60
N MET A 6 15.70 26.98 -20.48
CA MET A 6 15.07 25.79 -21.06
C MET A 6 15.43 24.54 -20.26
N VAL A 7 14.42 23.91 -19.66
CA VAL A 7 14.56 22.61 -18.99
C VAL A 7 13.94 21.52 -19.86
N ALA A 8 14.72 20.48 -20.14
CA ALA A 8 14.26 19.26 -20.78
C ALA A 8 14.40 18.11 -19.79
N GLY A 9 13.37 17.27 -19.69
CA GLY A 9 13.35 16.14 -18.76
C GLY A 9 12.44 15.02 -19.25
N ARG A 10 12.52 13.87 -18.57
CA ARG A 10 11.67 12.71 -18.83
C ARG A 10 10.89 12.37 -17.58
N VAL A 11 9.58 12.24 -17.70
CA VAL A 11 8.72 11.78 -16.62
C VAL A 11 8.93 10.28 -16.45
N THR A 12 9.35 9.86 -15.26
CA THR A 12 9.60 8.46 -14.91
C THR A 12 8.84 8.06 -13.65
N ARG A 13 8.64 6.74 -13.48
CA ARG A 13 8.06 6.16 -12.27
C ARG A 13 8.73 6.67 -10.99
N THR A 14 10.06 6.71 -10.96
CA THR A 14 10.84 7.15 -9.79
C THR A 14 10.59 8.63 -9.46
N SER A 15 10.55 9.51 -10.47
CA SER A 15 10.25 10.93 -10.24
C SER A 15 8.84 11.16 -9.71
N ILE A 16 7.85 10.41 -10.19
CA ILE A 16 6.46 10.52 -9.73
C ILE A 16 6.33 9.97 -8.30
N ARG A 17 6.99 8.85 -7.98
CA ARG A 17 7.04 8.32 -6.62
C ARG A 17 7.66 9.31 -5.63
N GLN A 18 8.73 10.00 -6.02
CA GLN A 18 9.33 11.04 -5.18
C GLN A 18 8.35 12.20 -4.95
N ALA A 19 7.66 12.67 -5.99
CA ALA A 19 6.66 13.73 -5.86
C ALA A 19 5.52 13.35 -4.90
N ILE A 20 5.02 12.12 -4.99
CA ILE A 20 3.98 11.60 -4.08
C ILE A 20 4.46 11.53 -2.63
N ASN A 21 5.73 11.16 -2.39
CA ASN A 21 6.30 11.18 -1.05
C ASN A 21 6.39 12.60 -0.44
N PHE A 22 6.47 13.64 -1.28
CA PHE A 22 6.37 15.04 -0.86
C PHE A 22 4.92 15.52 -0.69
N GLY A 23 3.92 14.64 -0.89
CA GLY A 23 2.50 14.96 -0.76
C GLY A 23 1.87 15.56 -2.01
N ILE A 24 2.55 15.51 -3.16
CA ILE A 24 1.99 15.98 -4.44
C ILE A 24 1.21 14.85 -5.11
N THR A 25 -0.09 15.04 -5.33
CA THR A 25 -0.95 14.02 -5.93
C THR A 25 -0.82 13.96 -7.46
N ALA A 26 -1.17 12.83 -8.07
CA ALA A 26 -1.15 12.69 -9.53
C ALA A 26 -2.00 13.75 -10.24
N ASP A 27 -3.20 14.05 -9.73
CA ASP A 27 -4.09 15.04 -10.33
C ASP A 27 -3.52 16.48 -10.23
N GLN A 28 -2.75 16.79 -9.18
CA GLN A 28 -2.01 18.05 -9.10
C GLN A 28 -0.91 18.14 -10.18
N ILE A 29 -0.20 17.05 -10.43
CA ILE A 29 0.83 16.99 -11.50
C ILE A 29 0.18 17.17 -12.87
N ILE A 30 -0.92 16.45 -13.13
CA ILE A 30 -1.65 16.50 -14.40
C ILE A 30 -2.23 17.90 -14.64
N SER A 31 -2.88 18.49 -13.63
CA SER A 31 -3.45 19.84 -13.75
C SER A 31 -2.38 20.90 -13.94
N TYR A 32 -1.24 20.79 -13.25
CA TYR A 32 -0.10 21.69 -13.44
C TYR A 32 0.45 21.62 -14.86
N MET A 33 0.65 20.41 -15.39
CA MET A 33 1.11 20.19 -16.78
C MET A 33 0.11 20.72 -17.81
N ALA A 34 -1.20 20.56 -17.57
CA ALA A 34 -2.24 21.04 -18.47
C ALA A 34 -2.36 22.57 -18.45
N ALA A 35 -2.17 23.21 -17.29
CA ALA A 35 -2.24 24.67 -17.14
C ALA A 35 -1.02 25.39 -17.72
N HIS A 36 0.17 24.76 -17.68
CA HIS A 36 1.42 25.32 -18.19
C HIS A 36 1.84 24.72 -19.55
N ALA A 37 0.88 24.15 -20.29
CA ALA A 37 1.14 23.68 -21.63
C ALA A 37 1.35 24.86 -22.59
N HIS A 38 2.07 24.61 -23.68
CA HIS A 38 2.34 25.65 -24.67
C HIS A 38 1.04 26.15 -25.32
N GLU A 39 0.93 27.47 -25.57
CA GLU A 39 -0.30 28.08 -26.07
C GLU A 39 -0.78 27.46 -27.40
N GLN A 40 0.14 27.08 -28.28
CA GLN A 40 -0.21 26.38 -29.53
C GLN A 40 -0.85 25.01 -29.29
N MET A 41 -0.49 24.32 -28.20
CA MET A 41 -1.15 23.08 -27.81
C MET A 41 -2.57 23.34 -27.34
N HIS A 42 -2.81 24.41 -26.57
CA HIS A 42 -4.17 24.82 -26.17
C HIS A 42 -5.05 25.14 -27.38
N ARG A 43 -4.52 25.91 -28.35
CA ARG A 43 -5.24 26.25 -29.60
C ARG A 43 -5.58 25.00 -30.42
N THR A 44 -4.63 24.09 -30.56
CA THR A 44 -4.82 22.83 -31.32
C THR A 44 -5.82 21.90 -30.63
N ALA A 45 -5.75 21.80 -29.30
CA ALA A 45 -6.69 21.04 -28.48
C ALA A 45 -8.13 21.55 -28.65
N ALA A 46 -8.32 22.87 -28.60
CA ALA A 46 -9.62 23.51 -28.82
C ALA A 46 -10.15 23.30 -30.25
N ALA A 47 -9.29 23.39 -31.26
CA ALA A 47 -9.69 23.17 -32.66
C ALA A 47 -10.04 21.71 -32.99
N THR A 48 -9.34 20.75 -32.35
CA THR A 48 -9.48 19.31 -32.65
C THR A 48 -10.39 18.59 -31.66
N ASN A 49 -10.91 19.28 -30.63
CA ASN A 49 -11.63 18.69 -29.49
C ASN A 49 -10.86 17.52 -28.84
N LYS A 50 -9.53 17.64 -28.75
CA LYS A 50 -8.66 16.63 -28.12
C LYS A 50 -8.06 17.19 -26.83
N PRO A 51 -7.83 16.35 -25.80
CA PRO A 51 -7.18 16.80 -24.58
C PRO A 51 -5.74 17.25 -24.87
N ILE A 52 -5.27 18.27 -24.14
CA ILE A 52 -3.92 18.85 -24.27
C ILE A 52 -2.85 17.79 -23.97
N LEU A 53 -3.12 16.96 -22.96
CA LEU A 53 -2.27 15.85 -22.57
C LEU A 53 -2.80 14.55 -23.20
N PRO A 54 -1.94 13.72 -23.80
CA PRO A 54 -2.34 12.40 -24.27
C PRO A 54 -2.90 11.56 -23.11
N PRO A 55 -4.04 10.87 -23.30
CA PRO A 55 -4.68 10.10 -22.23
C PRO A 55 -3.78 8.99 -21.69
N THR A 56 -2.93 8.40 -22.53
CA THR A 56 -1.96 7.38 -22.12
C THR A 56 -0.98 7.89 -21.07
N VAL A 57 -0.52 9.14 -21.17
CA VAL A 57 0.41 9.72 -20.19
C VAL A 57 -0.30 9.99 -18.86
N VAL A 58 -1.53 10.49 -18.93
CA VAL A 58 -2.38 10.71 -17.75
C VAL A 58 -2.61 9.40 -17.01
N ASP A 59 -2.95 8.34 -17.75
CA ASP A 59 -3.18 7.02 -17.19
C ASP A 59 -1.91 6.43 -16.56
N GLN A 60 -0.75 6.58 -17.22
CA GLN A 60 0.53 6.11 -16.66
C GLN A 60 0.87 6.78 -15.32
N ILE A 61 0.66 8.10 -15.20
CA ILE A 61 0.92 8.82 -13.94
C ILE A 61 -0.01 8.31 -12.83
N ARG A 62 -1.29 8.10 -13.13
CA ARG A 62 -2.28 7.57 -12.18
C ARG A 62 -1.95 6.13 -11.76
N LEU A 63 -1.56 5.29 -12.71
CA LEU A 63 -1.13 3.92 -12.44
C LEU A 63 0.09 3.89 -11.51
N TRP A 64 1.07 4.77 -11.72
CA TRP A 64 2.24 4.86 -10.83
C TRP A 64 1.89 5.32 -9.41
N GLN A 65 0.89 6.18 -9.24
CA GLN A 65 0.39 6.50 -7.91
C GLN A 65 -0.24 5.27 -7.24
N LEU A 66 -1.13 4.57 -7.95
CA LEU A 66 -1.79 3.36 -7.42
C LEU A 66 -0.78 2.25 -7.10
N GLU A 67 0.27 2.11 -7.89
CA GLU A 67 1.36 1.17 -7.61
C GLU A 67 2.06 1.43 -6.28
N ASN A 68 2.17 2.69 -5.85
CA ASN A 68 2.71 3.04 -4.53
C ASN A 68 1.75 2.65 -3.40
N GLU A 69 0.44 2.83 -3.63
CA GLU A 69 -0.60 2.54 -2.63
C GLU A 69 -0.92 1.03 -2.48
N ARG A 70 -0.48 0.19 -3.42
CA ARG A 70 -0.77 -1.25 -3.47
C ARG A 70 -0.05 -2.11 -2.43
N MET A 71 1.10 -1.68 -1.90
CA MET A 71 1.86 -2.48 -0.91
C MET A 71 1.87 -1.80 0.45
N LYS A 72 0.93 -2.21 1.30
CA LYS A 72 0.98 -1.94 2.75
C LYS A 72 1.78 -3.05 3.41
N THR A 73 3.06 -2.78 3.68
CA THR A 73 3.89 -3.68 4.47
C THR A 73 3.56 -3.49 5.95
N THR A 74 2.78 -4.39 6.51
CA THR A 74 2.49 -4.39 7.95
C THR A 74 3.47 -5.33 8.66
N GLY A 75 4.33 -4.77 9.52
CA GLY A 75 5.18 -5.57 10.40
C GLY A 75 4.31 -6.36 11.39
N GLY A 76 4.52 -7.67 11.47
CA GLY A 76 3.70 -8.53 12.31
C GLY A 76 4.24 -9.95 12.46
N PHE A 77 3.56 -10.72 13.27
CA PHE A 77 3.83 -12.13 13.50
C PHE A 77 2.77 -12.98 12.82
N LEU A 78 3.21 -14.02 12.10
CA LEU A 78 2.32 -15.01 11.50
C LEU A 78 2.27 -16.24 12.40
N PHE A 79 1.12 -16.47 13.02
CA PHE A 79 0.80 -17.73 13.69
C PHE A 79 0.25 -18.73 12.67
N ARG A 80 0.86 -19.91 12.66
CA ARG A 80 0.59 -21.01 11.75
C ARG A 80 0.62 -22.33 12.53
N ASP A 81 0.04 -23.36 11.91
CA ASP A 81 0.05 -24.74 12.44
C ASP A 81 -0.68 -24.86 13.78
N PHE A 82 -1.99 -24.57 13.78
CA PHE A 82 -2.88 -24.79 14.92
C PHE A 82 -3.44 -26.21 14.89
N ASP A 83 -3.32 -26.92 16.01
CA ASP A 83 -3.79 -28.30 16.18
C ASP A 83 -5.32 -28.37 16.04
N ASP A 84 -6.05 -27.45 16.69
CA ASP A 84 -7.51 -27.40 16.66
C ASP A 84 -8.08 -26.13 16.01
N HIS A 85 -9.27 -26.26 15.38
CA HIS A 85 -10.01 -25.12 14.81
C HIS A 85 -10.47 -24.16 15.90
N LYS A 86 -10.84 -24.69 17.06
CA LYS A 86 -11.31 -23.89 18.18
C LYS A 86 -10.21 -22.97 18.72
N GLU A 87 -9.00 -23.49 18.85
CA GLU A 87 -7.83 -22.73 19.31
C GLU A 87 -7.47 -21.57 18.34
N PHE A 88 -7.54 -21.84 17.04
CA PHE A 88 -7.41 -20.81 16.01
C PHE A 88 -8.49 -19.72 16.16
N ALA A 89 -9.76 -20.12 16.30
CA ALA A 89 -10.88 -19.19 16.39
C ALA A 89 -10.82 -18.34 17.67
N ASP A 90 -10.45 -18.93 18.80
CA ASP A 90 -10.31 -18.24 20.08
C ASP A 90 -9.15 -17.24 20.04
N THR A 91 -8.00 -17.62 19.46
CA THR A 91 -6.84 -16.72 19.30
C THR A 91 -7.12 -15.58 18.33
N ALA A 92 -7.82 -15.87 17.22
CA ALA A 92 -8.22 -14.85 16.26
C ALA A 92 -9.23 -13.87 16.86
N ARG A 93 -10.21 -14.35 17.64
CA ARG A 93 -11.17 -13.50 18.37
C ARG A 93 -10.47 -12.60 19.37
N PHE A 94 -9.55 -13.14 20.15
CA PHE A 94 -8.76 -12.35 21.11
C PHE A 94 -7.93 -11.27 20.42
N ALA A 95 -7.28 -11.60 19.29
CA ALA A 95 -6.52 -10.63 18.50
C ALA A 95 -7.42 -9.55 17.86
N GLU A 96 -8.67 -9.90 17.51
CA GLU A 96 -9.69 -8.97 17.00
C GLU A 96 -10.22 -8.05 18.10
N GLU A 97 -10.45 -8.56 19.32
CA GLU A 97 -10.86 -7.79 20.49
C GLU A 97 -9.80 -6.76 20.93
N ILE A 98 -8.52 -7.12 20.83
CA ILE A 98 -7.40 -6.21 21.14
C ILE A 98 -7.12 -5.24 19.97
N GLY A 99 -7.63 -5.53 18.77
CA GLY A 99 -7.43 -4.69 17.57
C GLY A 99 -6.04 -4.85 16.93
N VAL A 100 -5.34 -5.96 17.19
CA VAL A 100 -4.00 -6.25 16.63
C VAL A 100 -4.06 -7.20 15.43
N LEU A 101 -5.22 -7.77 15.11
CA LEU A 101 -5.38 -8.67 13.97
C LEU A 101 -5.31 -7.89 12.64
N ALA A 102 -4.29 -8.18 11.82
CA ALA A 102 -4.10 -7.51 10.52
C ALA A 102 -4.84 -8.24 9.39
N THR A 103 -4.63 -9.56 9.31
CA THR A 103 -5.32 -10.42 8.36
C THR A 103 -5.49 -11.83 8.92
N LYS A 104 -6.69 -12.38 8.76
CA LYS A 104 -7.02 -13.78 9.02
C LYS A 104 -7.26 -14.49 7.69
N ILE A 105 -6.61 -15.64 7.50
CA ILE A 105 -6.76 -16.44 6.28
C ILE A 105 -7.43 -17.75 6.69
N ASN A 106 -8.73 -17.85 6.39
CA ASN A 106 -9.49 -19.08 6.59
C ASN A 106 -9.22 -19.99 5.39
N GLY A 107 -8.43 -21.04 5.58
CA GLY A 107 -8.01 -21.98 4.53
C GLY A 107 -9.14 -22.86 3.99
N ALA A 108 -10.21 -22.27 3.46
CA ALA A 108 -11.32 -23.02 2.85
C ALA A 108 -11.07 -23.40 1.38
N HIS A 109 -9.96 -22.97 0.76
CA HIS A 109 -9.70 -23.22 -0.66
C HIS A 109 -8.21 -23.34 -0.98
N LEU A 110 -7.49 -24.20 -0.25
CA LEU A 110 -6.19 -24.70 -0.69
C LEU A 110 -6.38 -26.17 -1.05
N GLU A 111 -6.74 -26.44 -2.31
CA GLU A 111 -6.62 -27.79 -2.84
C GLU A 111 -5.12 -28.14 -2.88
N GLU A 112 -4.81 -29.33 -2.36
CA GLU A 112 -3.49 -29.98 -2.24
C GLU A 112 -2.57 -29.54 -1.08
N GLY A 113 -2.85 -30.04 0.13
CA GLY A 113 -1.91 -30.09 1.26
C GLY A 113 -2.61 -30.18 2.63
N PRO A 114 -1.94 -30.67 3.70
CA PRO A 114 -2.56 -30.79 5.03
C PRO A 114 -2.96 -29.40 5.50
N SER A 115 -4.27 -29.19 5.74
CA SER A 115 -4.95 -27.96 6.11
C SER A 115 -4.08 -26.99 6.95
N ARG A 116 -3.37 -26.06 6.29
CA ARG A 116 -2.56 -25.05 6.96
C ARG A 116 -3.41 -23.81 7.20
N ARG A 117 -3.96 -23.71 8.41
CA ARG A 117 -4.69 -22.52 8.90
C ARG A 117 -3.68 -21.45 9.37
N LEU A 118 -3.94 -20.19 9.04
CA LEU A 118 -3.00 -19.08 9.22
C LEU A 118 -3.71 -17.84 9.82
N THR A 119 -3.17 -17.31 10.90
CA THR A 119 -3.56 -16.00 11.47
C THR A 119 -2.32 -15.12 11.56
N SER A 120 -2.40 -13.89 11.08
CA SER A 120 -1.33 -12.91 11.28
C SER A 120 -1.79 -11.79 12.20
N CYS A 121 -0.98 -11.51 13.23
CA CYS A 121 -1.18 -10.38 14.13
C CYS A 121 -0.20 -9.28 13.72
N ALA A 122 -0.68 -8.07 13.48
CA ALA A 122 0.16 -6.90 13.36
C ALA A 122 0.77 -6.59 14.73
N ALA A 123 2.05 -6.25 14.77
CA ALA A 123 2.64 -5.63 15.93
C ALA A 123 2.24 -4.14 15.91
N SER A 124 1.04 -3.82 16.36
CA SER A 124 0.65 -2.44 16.60
C SER A 124 1.40 -1.93 17.84
N TRP A 125 2.47 -1.18 17.60
CA TRP A 125 3.17 -0.37 18.60
C TRP A 125 2.21 0.71 19.11
N SER A 126 1.67 0.55 20.32
CA SER A 126 1.11 1.69 21.06
C SER A 126 2.26 2.44 21.72
N VAL A 127 2.44 3.70 21.31
CA VAL A 127 3.52 4.59 21.77
C VAL A 127 3.33 5.02 23.24
N GLU A 128 2.20 4.71 23.87
CA GLU A 128 1.84 5.25 25.19
C GLU A 128 2.28 4.43 26.39
N THR A 129 2.70 3.17 26.24
CA THR A 129 2.96 2.30 27.41
C THR A 129 4.36 1.71 27.53
N GLY A 130 5.24 1.85 26.53
CA GLY A 130 6.67 1.51 26.65
C GLY A 130 7.00 0.09 27.17
N ARG A 131 6.02 -0.82 27.18
CA ARG A 131 6.14 -2.13 27.82
C ARG A 131 5.38 -3.18 27.01
N LEU A 132 6.14 -4.11 26.45
CA LEU A 132 5.69 -5.34 25.80
C LEU A 132 5.31 -6.35 26.90
N ASP A 133 4.13 -6.23 27.51
CA ASP A 133 3.66 -7.22 28.49
C ASP A 133 3.05 -8.45 27.78
N TRP A 134 3.93 -9.25 27.16
CA TRP A 134 3.60 -10.59 26.63
C TRP A 134 3.42 -11.64 27.74
N TRP A 135 3.76 -11.29 28.98
CA TRP A 135 3.84 -12.21 30.12
C TRP A 135 2.51 -12.76 30.61
N ASN A 136 1.38 -12.21 30.16
CA ASN A 136 0.05 -12.64 30.61
C ASN A 136 -0.72 -13.47 29.58
N CYS A 137 -0.06 -13.94 28.51
CA CYS A 137 -0.69 -14.80 27.52
C CYS A 137 -0.56 -16.28 27.97
N PRO A 138 -1.65 -16.97 28.37
CA PRO A 138 -1.59 -18.34 28.89
C PRO A 138 -1.00 -19.35 27.89
N TRP A 139 -1.01 -19.00 26.61
CA TRP A 139 -0.50 -19.82 25.50
C TRP A 139 1.01 -19.68 25.29
N TYR A 140 1.65 -18.61 25.79
CA TYR A 140 3.09 -18.40 25.66
C TYR A 140 3.91 -19.39 26.50
N LEU A 141 3.37 -19.85 27.64
CA LEU A 141 4.01 -20.85 28.51
C LEU A 141 3.93 -22.29 27.98
N LYS A 142 3.10 -22.60 26.98
CA LYS A 142 2.97 -23.97 26.46
C LYS A 142 4.00 -24.34 25.39
N ARG A 143 4.81 -23.39 24.91
CA ARG A 143 5.72 -23.60 23.77
C ARG A 143 7.21 -23.52 24.12
N SER A 144 7.56 -23.50 25.41
CA SER A 144 8.97 -23.45 25.90
C SER A 144 9.51 -24.78 26.43
N THR A 145 8.88 -25.90 26.12
CA THR A 145 9.39 -27.26 26.38
C THR A 145 9.16 -28.12 25.15
#